data_AF-A0A9D7FR90-F1
#
_entry.id   AF-A0A9D7FR90-F1
#
_cell.length_a   1.000
_cell.length_b   1.000
_cell.length_c   1.000
_cell.angle_alpha   90.00
_cell.angle_beta   90.00
_cell.angle_gamma   90.00
#
_symmetry.space_group_name_H-M   'P 1'
#
loop_
_entity.id
_entity.type
_entity.pdbx_description
1 polymer ?
#
loop_
_entity_poly.entity_id
_entity_poly.type
_entity_poly.pdbx_seq_one_letter_code
_entity_poly.pdbx_strand_id
1 'polypeptide(L)'
;MKKGFTLVELMVVISILLILSGIALPRFMNAMVKAKIARAQGDLRTLGHALENYRTHYPEYPKSIFADLGDMEIELGIFATLPALTTPNRFLSTLPKDPFTGGNYQYFSTLINEKATLPFQKIYGEWIILSTGPDKDINLNGITGRLIHYAPTNGILSDGDLVRSQRETLYERN
;
A
#
# COMPACT_ATOMS: atom_id res chain seq x y z
N MET A 1 -8.14 54.66 27.90
CA MET A 1 -7.82 54.70 26.45
C MET A 1 -7.48 53.27 26.02
N LYS A 2 -8.22 52.67 25.08
CA LYS A 2 -7.88 51.34 24.54
C LYS A 2 -6.84 51.55 23.42
N LYS A 3 -5.66 50.94 23.55
CA LYS A 3 -4.67 50.90 22.46
C LYS A 3 -5.22 49.97 21.36
N GLY A 4 -5.48 50.51 20.18
CA GLY A 4 -5.84 49.73 19.00
C GLY A 4 -4.60 49.15 18.33
N PHE A 5 -4.75 47.97 17.73
CA PHE A 5 -3.68 47.31 16.96
C PHE A 5 -3.37 48.11 15.70
N THR A 6 -2.09 48.27 15.35
CA THR A 6 -1.71 49.01 14.13
C THR A 6 -1.70 48.09 12.91
N LEU A 7 -2.02 48.66 11.73
CA LEU A 7 -1.92 47.94 10.45
C LEU A 7 -0.50 47.43 10.19
N VAL A 8 0.51 48.21 10.55
CA VAL A 8 1.92 47.86 10.35
C VAL A 8 2.33 46.67 11.22
N GLU A 9 1.88 46.59 12.48
CA GLU A 9 2.12 45.41 13.33
C GLU A 9 1.54 44.15 12.70
N LEU A 10 0.31 44.23 12.17
CA LEU A 10 -0.30 43.08 11.54
C LEU A 10 0.45 42.66 10.26
N MET A 11 0.91 43.63 9.46
CA MET A 11 1.65 43.36 8.22
C MET A 11 2.97 42.64 8.48
N VAL A 12 3.76 43.08 9.46
CA VAL A 12 5.05 42.42 9.77
C VAL A 12 4.81 40.98 10.27
N VAL A 13 3.78 40.76 11.07
CA VAL A 13 3.43 39.43 11.59
C VAL A 13 3.06 38.48 10.45
N ILE A 14 2.17 38.88 9.53
CA ILE A 14 1.80 38.01 8.40
C ILE A 14 2.97 37.76 7.47
N SER A 15 3.87 38.73 7.26
CA SER A 15 5.07 38.55 6.43
C SER A 15 5.99 37.47 6.99
N ILE A 16 6.24 37.47 8.31
CA ILE A 16 7.06 36.44 8.95
C ILE A 16 6.37 35.06 8.89
N LEU A 17 5.05 35.01 9.11
CA LEU A 17 4.27 33.77 9.01
C LEU A 17 4.33 33.15 7.60
N LEU A 18 4.31 33.98 6.55
CA LEU A 18 4.41 33.49 5.16
C LEU A 18 5.80 32.91 4.86
N ILE A 19 6.87 33.55 5.32
CA ILE A 19 8.24 33.04 5.14
C ILE A 19 8.40 31.69 5.85
N LEU A 20 7.96 31.58 7.11
CA LEU A 20 8.03 30.33 7.87
C LEU A 20 7.17 29.23 7.24
N SER A 21 5.94 29.57 6.82
CA SER A 21 5.02 28.61 6.20
C SER A 21 5.56 28.09 4.87
N GLY A 22 6.25 28.91 4.08
CA GLY A 22 6.85 28.51 2.81
C GLY A 22 7.88 27.37 2.95
N ILE A 23 8.66 27.35 4.04
CA ILE A 23 9.64 26.28 4.30
C ILE A 23 9.01 25.11 5.05
N ALA A 24 8.09 25.39 5.98
CA ALA A 24 7.48 24.38 6.83
C ALA A 24 6.55 23.43 6.06
N LEU A 25 5.73 23.95 5.14
CA LEU A 25 4.69 23.16 4.46
C LEU A 25 5.25 21.99 3.61
N PRO A 26 6.22 22.20 2.71
CA PRO A 26 6.76 21.09 1.91
C PRO A 26 7.44 20.02 2.78
N ARG A 27 8.15 20.45 3.84
CA ARG A 27 8.78 19.54 4.80
C ARG A 27 7.75 18.70 5.54
N PHE A 28 6.66 19.34 5.98
CA PHE A 28 5.55 18.66 6.65
C PHE A 28 4.87 17.65 5.72
N MET A 29 4.61 17.99 4.46
CA MET A 29 4.05 17.07 3.47
C MET A 29 4.92 15.82 3.27
N ASN A 30 6.23 16.00 3.10
CA ASN A 30 7.17 14.88 2.96
C ASN A 30 7.21 14.00 4.22
N ALA A 31 7.15 14.59 5.41
CA ALA A 31 7.08 13.84 6.66
C ALA A 31 5.78 13.02 6.79
N MET A 32 4.64 13.59 6.38
CA MET A 32 3.37 12.88 6.35
C MET A 32 3.40 11.67 5.40
N VAL A 33 3.95 11.83 4.20
CA VAL A 33 4.09 10.71 3.24
C VAL A 33 4.95 9.60 3.85
N LYS A 34 6.12 9.93 4.40
CA LYS A 34 6.99 8.95 5.08
C LYS A 34 6.29 8.22 6.23
N ALA A 35 5.50 8.93 7.03
CA ALA A 35 4.71 8.32 8.10
C ALA A 35 3.65 7.34 7.56
N LYS A 36 2.97 7.70 6.45
CA LYS A 36 2.01 6.80 5.78
C LYS A 36 2.69 5.55 5.23
N ILE A 37 3.87 5.69 4.62
CA ILE A 37 4.65 4.55 4.12
C ILE A 37 5.02 3.60 5.26
N ALA A 38 5.57 4.14 6.36
CA ALA A 38 5.95 3.34 7.52
C ALA A 38 4.76 2.59 8.13
N ARG A 39 3.59 3.26 8.18
CA ARG A 39 2.32 2.64 8.61
C ARG A 39 1.91 1.52 7.67
N ALA A 40 1.88 1.78 6.36
CA ALA A 40 1.49 0.79 5.36
C ALA A 40 2.40 -0.44 5.40
N GLN A 41 3.71 -0.26 5.50
CA GLN A 41 4.66 -1.37 5.66
C GLN A 41 4.41 -2.18 6.95
N GLY A 42 4.04 -1.52 8.05
CA GLY A 42 3.64 -2.19 9.30
C GLY A 42 2.36 -3.01 9.15
N ASP A 43 1.36 -2.46 8.45
CA ASP A 43 0.10 -3.14 8.16
C ASP A 43 0.33 -4.36 7.26
N LEU A 44 1.10 -4.21 6.17
CA LEU A 44 1.52 -5.32 5.29
C LEU A 44 2.26 -6.41 6.07
N ARG A 45 3.11 -6.02 7.04
CA ARG A 45 3.78 -6.98 7.93
C ARG A 45 2.79 -7.78 8.76
N THR A 46 1.82 -7.09 9.34
CA THR A 46 0.79 -7.70 10.19
C THR A 46 -0.13 -8.62 9.38
N LEU A 47 -0.56 -8.17 8.19
CA LEU A 47 -1.39 -8.96 7.27
C LEU A 47 -0.70 -10.25 6.81
N GLY A 48 0.58 -10.17 6.42
CA GLY A 48 1.30 -11.37 6.01
C GLY A 48 1.48 -12.38 7.15
N HIS A 49 1.71 -11.92 8.39
CA HIS A 49 1.73 -12.85 9.54
C HIS A 49 0.37 -13.53 9.78
N ALA A 50 -0.72 -12.79 9.58
CA ALA A 50 -2.06 -13.35 9.68
C ALA A 50 -2.34 -14.38 8.57
N LEU A 51 -1.84 -14.16 7.35
CA LEU A 51 -1.91 -15.13 6.26
C LEU A 51 -1.12 -16.41 6.59
N GLU A 52 0.10 -16.28 7.12
CA GLU A 52 0.88 -17.45 7.53
C GLU A 52 0.18 -18.23 8.65
N ASN A 53 -0.41 -17.54 9.63
CA ASN A 53 -1.20 -18.20 10.67
C ASN A 53 -2.50 -18.84 10.11
N TYR A 54 -3.11 -18.24 9.09
CA TYR A 54 -4.23 -18.86 8.38
C TYR A 54 -3.81 -20.20 7.75
N ARG A 55 -2.63 -20.25 7.12
CA ARG A 55 -2.10 -21.44 6.45
C ARG A 55 -1.77 -22.61 7.40
N THR A 56 -1.58 -22.36 8.69
CA THR A 56 -1.42 -23.44 9.69
C THR A 56 -2.75 -24.10 10.05
N HIS A 57 -3.87 -23.42 9.83
CA HIS A 57 -5.23 -23.92 10.15
C HIS A 57 -5.97 -24.44 8.93
N TYR A 58 -5.64 -23.93 7.74
CA TYR A 58 -6.28 -24.27 6.48
C TYR A 58 -5.26 -24.77 5.46
N PRO A 59 -5.65 -25.70 4.57
CA PRO A 59 -4.72 -26.30 3.59
C PRO A 59 -4.26 -25.33 2.51
N GLU A 60 -4.98 -24.23 2.29
CA GLU A 60 -4.73 -23.22 1.26
C GLU A 60 -4.82 -21.83 1.89
N TYR A 61 -4.18 -20.82 1.29
CA TYR A 61 -4.42 -19.41 1.65
C TYR A 61 -5.82 -18.95 1.19
N PRO A 62 -6.35 -17.83 1.72
CA PRO A 62 -7.60 -17.25 1.24
C PRO A 62 -7.58 -17.06 -0.28
N LYS A 63 -8.66 -17.42 -0.96
CA LYS A 63 -8.75 -17.27 -2.42
C LYS A 63 -9.06 -15.82 -2.76
N SER A 64 -8.35 -15.28 -3.76
CA SER A 64 -8.78 -14.05 -4.43
C SER A 64 -10.03 -14.33 -5.26
N ILE A 65 -11.05 -13.48 -5.14
CA ILE A 65 -12.28 -13.57 -5.94
C ILE A 65 -12.04 -12.76 -7.22
N PHE A 66 -12.35 -13.37 -8.37
CA PHE A 66 -12.41 -12.67 -9.65
C PHE A 66 -13.87 -12.34 -9.93
N ALA A 67 -14.17 -11.06 -10.17
CA ALA A 67 -15.40 -10.71 -10.86
C ALA A 67 -15.17 -11.02 -12.35
N ASP A 68 -15.93 -11.96 -12.90
CA ASP A 68 -15.99 -12.19 -14.34
C ASP A 68 -16.61 -10.95 -14.99
N LEU A 69 -15.80 -10.20 -15.75
CA LEU A 69 -16.21 -8.98 -16.45
C LEU A 69 -16.35 -9.21 -17.98
N GLY A 70 -16.43 -10.46 -18.44
CA GLY A 70 -16.53 -10.82 -19.87
C GLY A 70 -15.18 -10.78 -20.61
N ASP A 71 -15.23 -10.67 -21.95
CA ASP A 71 -14.10 -10.76 -22.91
C ASP A 71 -12.95 -9.75 -22.72
N MET A 72 -12.96 -8.98 -21.63
CA MET A 72 -11.79 -8.29 -21.11
C MET A 72 -10.90 -9.32 -20.39
N GLU A 73 -10.48 -10.34 -21.14
CA GLU A 73 -9.32 -11.14 -20.75
C GLU A 73 -8.15 -10.18 -20.68
N ILE A 74 -7.56 -10.06 -19.50
CA ILE A 74 -6.40 -9.24 -19.12
C ILE A 74 -6.81 -8.00 -18.31
N GLU A 75 -6.27 -8.00 -17.08
CA GLU A 75 -5.78 -6.83 -16.33
C GLU A 75 -6.52 -6.27 -15.12
N LEU A 76 -7.66 -6.80 -14.69
CA LEU A 76 -8.28 -6.30 -13.45
C LEU A 76 -8.69 -7.44 -12.53
N GLY A 77 -7.68 -8.13 -11.98
CA GLY A 77 -7.85 -9.00 -10.82
C GLY A 77 -8.27 -8.16 -9.61
N ILE A 78 -9.57 -7.96 -9.42
CA ILE A 78 -10.12 -6.96 -8.50
C ILE A 78 -10.34 -7.54 -7.09
N PHE A 79 -9.55 -7.05 -6.13
CA PHE A 79 -9.82 -6.82 -4.70
C PHE A 79 -10.65 -7.87 -3.95
N ALA A 80 -10.05 -9.02 -3.62
CA ALA A 80 -10.50 -9.71 -2.42
C ALA A 80 -10.03 -8.91 -1.21
N THR A 81 -10.99 -8.29 -0.51
CA THR A 81 -10.74 -7.93 0.89
C THR A 81 -10.38 -9.22 1.63
N LEU A 82 -9.64 -9.14 2.73
CA LEU A 82 -9.27 -10.30 3.54
C LEU A 82 -10.31 -10.67 4.65
N PRO A 83 -11.66 -10.63 4.49
CA PRO A 83 -12.59 -11.04 5.54
C PRO A 83 -12.34 -12.44 6.08
N ALA A 84 -11.72 -13.32 5.29
CA ALA A 84 -11.29 -14.66 5.72
C ALA A 84 -10.30 -14.63 6.90
N LEU A 85 -9.60 -13.51 7.12
CA LEU A 85 -8.73 -13.30 8.28
C LEU A 85 -9.49 -12.81 9.52
N THR A 86 -10.72 -12.35 9.37
CA THR A 86 -11.53 -11.80 10.48
C THR A 86 -12.71 -12.68 10.89
N THR A 87 -13.21 -13.54 9.99
CA THR A 87 -14.40 -14.38 10.19
C THR A 87 -14.27 -15.69 9.41
N PRO A 88 -14.64 -16.87 9.95
CA PRO A 88 -15.17 -17.16 11.29
C PRO A 88 -14.09 -17.37 12.37
N ASN A 89 -12.87 -17.74 11.98
CA ASN A 89 -11.70 -17.77 12.87
C ASN A 89 -10.91 -16.47 12.71
N ARG A 90 -10.67 -15.78 13.82
CA ARG A 90 -10.12 -14.43 13.82
C ARG A 90 -8.59 -14.47 13.94
N PHE A 91 -7.92 -14.33 12.80
CA PHE A 91 -6.46 -14.15 12.72
C PHE A 91 -6.05 -12.68 12.92
N LEU A 92 -6.99 -11.75 12.69
CA LEU A 92 -6.85 -10.31 12.92
C LEU A 92 -8.05 -9.73 13.66
N SER A 93 -7.81 -8.82 14.61
CA SER A 93 -8.89 -8.08 15.29
C SER A 93 -9.72 -7.25 14.30
N THR A 94 -9.06 -6.56 13.38
CA THR A 94 -9.66 -5.73 12.34
C THR A 94 -8.74 -5.70 11.13
N LEU A 95 -9.29 -5.57 9.92
CA LEU A 95 -8.46 -5.32 8.74
C LEU A 95 -7.94 -3.88 8.76
N PRO A 96 -6.62 -3.66 8.67
CA PRO A 96 -6.08 -2.32 8.49
C PRO A 96 -6.50 -1.77 7.13
N LYS A 97 -6.66 -0.45 7.08
CA LYS A 97 -6.97 0.30 5.86
C LYS A 97 -5.72 0.94 5.31
N ASP A 98 -5.61 0.94 4.00
CA ASP A 98 -4.51 1.59 3.30
C ASP A 98 -4.53 3.10 3.59
N PRO A 99 -3.44 3.69 4.12
CA PRO A 99 -3.38 5.12 4.45
C PRO A 99 -3.34 6.06 3.23
N PHE A 100 -3.15 5.54 2.02
CA PHE A 100 -3.12 6.31 0.77
C PHE A 100 -4.48 6.38 0.09
N THR A 101 -5.22 5.28 0.04
CA THR A 101 -6.56 5.22 -0.56
C THR A 101 -7.69 5.37 0.46
N GLY A 102 -7.45 5.03 1.73
CA GLY A 102 -8.49 4.87 2.74
C GLY A 102 -9.34 3.60 2.57
N GLY A 103 -9.06 2.81 1.53
CA GLY A 103 -9.69 1.53 1.24
C GLY A 103 -8.97 0.36 1.90
N ASN A 104 -9.27 -0.84 1.42
CA ASN A 104 -8.57 -2.05 1.86
C ASN A 104 -7.29 -2.25 1.04
N TYR A 105 -6.31 -2.90 1.65
CA TYR A 105 -5.16 -3.42 0.91
C TYR A 105 -5.63 -4.43 -0.16
N GLN A 106 -4.89 -4.48 -1.25
CA GLN A 106 -5.12 -5.43 -2.32
C GLN A 106 -4.41 -6.73 -2.04
N TYR A 107 -5.06 -7.84 -2.39
CA TYR A 107 -4.54 -9.18 -2.15
C TYR A 107 -4.74 -10.04 -3.40
N PHE A 108 -3.68 -10.75 -3.79
CA PHE A 108 -3.70 -11.72 -4.89
C PHE A 108 -3.13 -13.06 -4.42
N SER A 109 -3.71 -14.14 -4.94
CA SER A 109 -3.32 -15.52 -4.64
C SER A 109 -3.09 -16.33 -5.92
N THR A 110 -2.28 -17.37 -5.84
CA THR A 110 -1.81 -18.20 -6.97
C THR A 110 -2.90 -18.94 -7.75
N LEU A 111 -4.19 -18.85 -7.40
CA LEU A 111 -5.29 -19.49 -8.15
C LEU A 111 -5.75 -18.68 -9.38
N ILE A 112 -4.79 -17.99 -10.00
CA ILE A 112 -4.84 -17.49 -11.36
C ILE A 112 -4.54 -18.70 -12.26
N ASN A 113 -5.49 -19.13 -13.10
CA ASN A 113 -5.38 -20.09 -14.23
C ASN A 113 -4.00 -20.76 -14.43
N GLU A 114 -3.92 -22.10 -14.52
CA GLU A 114 -2.68 -22.93 -14.51
C GLU A 114 -1.47 -22.35 -15.29
N LYS A 115 -1.71 -21.64 -16.40
CA LYS A 115 -0.68 -20.99 -17.23
C LYS A 115 0.02 -19.78 -16.56
N ALA A 116 -0.65 -19.06 -15.67
CA ALA A 116 -0.13 -17.89 -14.95
C ALA A 116 0.32 -18.21 -13.50
N THR A 117 -0.11 -19.35 -12.97
CA THR A 117 0.22 -19.85 -11.62
C THR A 117 1.74 -19.99 -11.40
N LEU A 118 2.44 -20.66 -12.33
CA LEU A 118 3.86 -20.98 -12.18
C LEU A 118 4.80 -19.76 -12.16
N PRO A 119 4.71 -18.78 -13.07
CA PRO A 119 5.56 -17.59 -13.01
C PRO A 119 5.28 -16.73 -11.77
N PHE A 120 4.02 -16.58 -11.37
CA PHE A 120 3.63 -15.85 -10.16
C PHE A 120 4.20 -16.51 -8.89
N GLN A 121 4.02 -17.82 -8.73
CA GLN A 121 4.51 -18.55 -7.57
C GLN A 121 6.04 -18.55 -7.47
N LYS A 122 6.73 -18.51 -8.61
CA LYS A 122 8.19 -18.40 -8.66
C LYS A 122 8.68 -17.03 -8.13
N ILE A 123 7.96 -15.96 -8.42
CA ILE A 123 8.36 -14.59 -8.07
C ILE A 123 7.88 -14.21 -6.67
N TYR A 124 6.60 -14.41 -6.37
CA TYR A 124 5.92 -13.93 -5.16
C TYR A 124 5.58 -15.05 -4.17
N GLY A 125 5.50 -16.29 -4.64
CA GLY A 125 4.94 -17.40 -3.86
C GLY A 125 3.42 -17.49 -4.01
N GLU A 126 2.73 -18.00 -3.00
CA GLU A 126 1.30 -18.29 -3.09
C GLU A 126 0.42 -17.05 -2.94
N TRP A 127 0.95 -15.97 -2.35
CA TRP A 127 0.21 -14.73 -2.14
C TRP A 127 1.09 -13.48 -2.22
N ILE A 128 0.44 -12.36 -2.52
CA ILE A 128 0.98 -11.00 -2.49
C ILE A 128 -0.09 -10.03 -1.97
N ILE A 129 0.33 -9.08 -1.14
CA ILE A 129 -0.48 -7.95 -0.67
C ILE A 129 0.20 -6.67 -1.12
N LEU A 130 -0.59 -5.70 -1.57
CA LEU A 130 -0.08 -4.44 -2.06
C LEU A 130 -0.95 -3.25 -1.67
N SER A 131 -0.27 -2.11 -1.53
CA SER A 131 -0.82 -0.78 -1.33
C SER A 131 -0.39 0.07 -2.51
N THR A 132 -1.32 0.90 -2.99
CA THR A 132 -1.16 1.78 -4.16
C THR A 132 -0.12 2.88 -3.96
N GLY A 133 0.52 2.93 -2.79
CA GLY A 133 1.56 3.90 -2.51
C GLY A 133 1.14 5.38 -2.58
N PRO A 134 2.15 6.29 -2.58
CA PRO A 134 1.94 7.74 -2.66
C PRO A 134 1.33 8.24 -3.96
N ASP A 135 1.53 7.52 -5.06
CA ASP A 135 1.06 7.80 -6.42
C ASP A 135 -0.39 7.36 -6.66
N LYS A 136 -0.89 6.42 -5.86
CA LYS A 136 -2.30 5.98 -5.82
C LYS A 136 -2.77 5.26 -7.08
N ASP A 137 -1.86 4.97 -8.00
CA ASP A 137 -2.04 3.99 -9.04
C ASP A 137 -1.47 2.64 -8.58
N ILE A 138 -1.72 1.61 -9.37
CA ILE A 138 -1.24 0.26 -9.12
C ILE A 138 -0.59 -0.18 -10.41
N ASN A 139 0.72 -0.43 -10.39
CA ASN A 139 1.45 -0.77 -11.60
C ASN A 139 1.63 -2.29 -11.68
N LEU A 140 0.50 -3.00 -11.72
CA LEU A 140 0.44 -4.44 -11.99
C LEU A 140 0.56 -4.68 -13.50
N ASN A 141 1.76 -4.53 -14.06
CA ASN A 141 2.08 -4.82 -15.47
C ASN A 141 1.91 -6.32 -15.79
N GLY A 142 0.66 -6.80 -15.85
CA GLY A 142 0.33 -8.21 -15.85
C GLY A 142 0.77 -8.90 -14.55
N ILE A 143 -0.05 -9.78 -14.00
CA ILE A 143 0.22 -10.50 -12.74
C ILE A 143 1.48 -11.43 -12.83
N THR A 144 2.14 -11.47 -14.00
CA THR A 144 3.39 -12.19 -14.28
C THR A 144 4.64 -11.30 -14.27
N GLY A 145 4.49 -9.97 -14.21
CA GLY A 145 5.59 -9.00 -14.17
C GLY A 145 6.21 -8.86 -12.77
N ARG A 146 7.48 -8.46 -12.71
CA ARG A 146 8.20 -8.12 -11.47
C ARG A 146 7.83 -6.70 -11.04
N LEU A 147 7.17 -6.55 -9.90
CA LEU A 147 6.84 -5.27 -9.27
C LEU A 147 8.11 -4.62 -8.71
N ILE A 148 8.28 -3.33 -8.95
CA ILE A 148 9.39 -2.56 -8.40
C ILE A 148 8.89 -1.85 -7.14
N HIS A 149 9.39 -2.26 -5.98
CA HIS A 149 8.98 -1.70 -4.69
C HIS A 149 9.28 -0.20 -4.61
N TYR A 150 8.44 0.52 -3.85
CA TYR A 150 8.71 1.90 -3.49
C TYR A 150 10.14 2.11 -2.98
N ALA A 151 10.87 3.01 -3.64
CA ALA A 151 12.17 3.49 -3.18
C ALA A 151 12.11 5.00 -2.89
N PRO A 152 12.62 5.47 -1.74
CA PRO A 152 12.60 6.89 -1.38
C PRO A 152 13.61 7.76 -2.16
N THR A 153 14.45 7.16 -3.00
CA THR A 153 15.41 7.87 -3.85
C THR A 153 14.68 8.47 -5.07
N ASN A 154 14.88 9.77 -5.31
CA ASN A 154 14.20 10.58 -6.34
C ASN A 154 14.50 10.14 -7.79
N GLY A 155 13.95 9.01 -8.21
CA GLY A 155 13.91 8.55 -9.60
C GLY A 155 15.14 7.74 -9.99
N ILE A 156 14.93 6.46 -10.34
CA ILE A 156 14.93 5.98 -11.76
C ILE A 156 14.08 4.70 -11.92
N LEU A 157 13.71 3.95 -10.86
CA LEU A 157 12.83 2.79 -11.00
C LEU A 157 12.07 2.57 -9.67
N SER A 158 10.91 3.20 -9.50
CA SER A 158 10.01 2.91 -8.38
C SER A 158 8.59 3.07 -8.92
N ASP A 159 7.82 2.00 -8.87
CA ASP A 159 6.42 2.01 -9.27
C ASP A 159 5.52 2.59 -8.17
N GLY A 160 6.11 3.12 -7.09
CA GLY A 160 5.41 3.78 -5.99
C GLY A 160 4.63 2.86 -5.06
N ASP A 161 4.28 1.66 -5.54
CA ASP A 161 3.60 0.60 -4.83
C ASP A 161 4.42 0.04 -3.65
N LEU A 162 3.71 -0.23 -2.56
CA LEU A 162 4.25 -0.95 -1.41
C LEU A 162 3.73 -2.38 -1.45
N VAL A 163 4.67 -3.31 -1.64
CA VAL A 163 4.35 -4.72 -1.86
C VAL A 163 4.93 -5.57 -0.75
N ARG A 164 4.20 -6.62 -0.37
CA ARG A 164 4.71 -7.74 0.40
C ARG A 164 4.18 -9.05 -0.14
N SER A 165 5.05 -10.03 -0.32
CA SER A 165 4.69 -11.36 -0.81
C SER A 165 5.15 -12.46 0.15
N GLN A 166 4.69 -13.68 -0.08
CA GLN A 166 5.11 -14.85 0.70
C GLN A 166 6.62 -15.09 0.58
N ARG A 167 7.16 -14.95 -0.63
CA ARG A 167 8.60 -15.01 -0.89
C ARG A 167 9.19 -13.60 -0.83
N GLU A 168 10.38 -13.52 -0.24
CA GLU A 168 11.22 -12.32 -0.25
C GLU A 168 11.57 -11.99 -1.70
N THR A 169 11.09 -10.86 -2.22
CA THR A 169 11.45 -10.39 -3.55
C THR A 169 12.91 -9.92 -3.51
N LEU A 170 13.63 -10.02 -4.64
CA LEU A 170 15.07 -9.72 -4.73
C LEU A 170 15.47 -8.28 -4.30
N TYR A 171 14.51 -7.40 -3.99
CA TYR A 171 14.74 -6.04 -3.50
C TYR A 171 14.70 -5.91 -1.97
N GLU A 172 14.18 -6.87 -1.21
CA GLU A 172 14.17 -6.82 0.27
C GLU A 172 15.54 -7.12 0.90
N ARG A 173 16.55 -7.52 0.08
CA ARG A 173 17.88 -7.96 0.52
C ARG A 173 18.99 -6.90 0.55
N ASN A 174 18.71 -5.63 0.27
CA ASN A 174 19.73 -4.55 0.29
C ASN A 174 19.32 -3.39 1.19
#